data_AF-A0A060C3W9-F1
#
_entry.id   AF-A0A060C3W9-F1
#
_cell.length_a   1.000
_cell.length_b   1.000
_cell.length_c   1.000
_cell.angle_alpha   90.00
_cell.angle_beta   90.00
_cell.angle_gamma   90.00
#
_symmetry.space_group_name_H-M   'P 1'
#
loop_
_entity.id
_entity.type
_entity.pdbx_description
1 polymer ?
#
loop_
_entity_poly.entity_id
_entity_poly.type
_entity_poly.pdbx_seq_one_letter_code
_entity_poly.pdbx_strand_id
1 'polypeptide(L)'
;WPRVRIRLNPRFDWGREEPEVTRGSNHIRYIGPELTLRLNTDAPISHVLSQTAFVLPGELNFLLGPDETLQTGIAETARDFELKTVDYWRQWTRRLALPLEWQDAVIRAAITLKLSLYEDTGAIIAAMTTSIPEAPGSARNWDYRYCWLR
;
A
#
# COMPACT_ATOMS: atom_id res chain seq x y z
N TRP A 1 16.24 -22.16 9.89
CA TRP A 1 15.56 -20.84 9.94
C TRP A 1 15.15 -20.42 8.53
N PRO A 2 13.95 -19.85 8.34
CA PRO A 2 13.50 -19.38 7.03
C PRO A 2 14.43 -18.29 6.49
N ARG A 3 14.68 -18.30 5.18
CA ARG A 3 15.44 -17.26 4.49
C ARG A 3 14.52 -16.45 3.62
N VAL A 4 14.69 -15.14 3.66
CA VAL A 4 13.88 -14.20 2.87
C VAL A 4 14.77 -13.34 2.00
N ARG A 5 14.21 -12.84 0.90
CA ARG A 5 14.81 -11.82 0.04
C ARG A 5 13.79 -10.72 -0.13
N ILE A 6 14.17 -9.50 0.19
CA ILE A 6 13.34 -8.31 -0.02
C ILE A 6 13.77 -7.65 -1.32
N ARG A 7 12.80 -7.31 -2.18
CA ARG A 7 13.02 -6.59 -3.42
C ARG A 7 12.09 -5.39 -3.46
N LEU A 8 12.66 -4.19 -3.48
CA LEU A 8 11.94 -2.95 -3.63
C LEU A 8 12.63 -2.13 -4.72
N ASN A 9 11.97 -2.00 -5.87
CA ASN A 9 12.49 -1.31 -7.06
C ASN A 9 11.47 -0.27 -7.53
N PRO A 10 11.26 0.82 -6.78
CA PRO A 10 10.39 1.89 -7.22
C PRO A 10 10.94 2.48 -8.51
N ARG A 11 10.02 2.84 -9.41
CA ARG A 11 10.31 3.52 -10.67
C ARG A 11 9.44 4.75 -10.78
N PHE A 12 9.98 5.78 -11.40
CA PHE A 12 9.31 7.06 -11.65
C PHE A 12 8.92 7.14 -13.13
N ASP A 13 8.08 8.11 -13.46
CA ASP A 13 7.52 8.32 -14.81
C ASP A 13 7.04 7.02 -15.48
N TRP A 14 6.05 6.35 -14.89
CA TRP A 14 5.46 5.11 -15.42
C TRP A 14 6.46 3.98 -15.71
N GLY A 15 7.56 3.91 -14.96
CA GLY A 15 8.57 2.87 -15.12
C GLY A 15 9.80 3.29 -15.92
N ARG A 16 9.82 4.51 -16.48
CA ARG A 16 10.89 4.98 -17.37
C ARG A 16 12.14 5.41 -16.62
N GLU A 17 11.99 5.86 -15.39
CA GLU A 17 13.09 6.45 -14.64
C GLU A 17 13.46 5.61 -13.42
N GLU A 18 14.77 5.37 -13.30
CA GLU A 18 15.37 4.79 -12.11
C GLU A 18 15.71 5.89 -11.11
N PRO A 19 15.41 5.70 -9.80
CA PRO A 19 15.79 6.68 -8.81
C PRO A 19 17.29 6.71 -8.56
N GLU A 20 17.80 7.88 -8.17
CA GLU A 20 19.02 7.95 -7.37
C GLU A 20 18.74 7.37 -5.97
N VAL A 21 19.64 6.53 -5.47
CA VAL A 21 19.45 5.84 -4.19
C VAL A 21 20.47 6.34 -3.16
N THR A 22 19.95 6.86 -2.05
CA THR A 22 20.77 7.18 -0.87
C THR A 22 20.28 6.37 0.35
N ARG A 23 21.11 6.25 1.38
CA ARG A 23 20.78 5.45 2.56
C ARG A 23 21.24 6.09 3.86
N GLY A 24 20.48 5.85 4.92
CA GLY A 24 20.89 6.05 6.30
C GLY A 24 21.16 4.71 7.00
N SER A 25 21.18 4.75 8.33
CA SER A 25 21.31 3.56 9.17
C SER A 25 20.03 2.71 9.23
N ASN A 26 18.87 3.35 9.10
CA ASN A 26 17.53 2.75 9.27
C ASN A 26 16.57 3.05 8.11
N HIS A 27 17.07 3.62 7.01
CA HIS A 27 16.24 4.00 5.88
C HIS A 27 16.99 4.00 4.54
N ILE A 28 16.23 3.91 3.46
CA ILE A 28 16.67 4.07 2.06
C ILE A 28 15.81 5.16 1.43
N ARG A 29 16.41 6.08 0.69
CA ARG A 29 15.70 7.10 -0.10
C ARG A 29 15.85 6.78 -1.58
N TYR A 30 14.75 6.86 -2.30
CA TYR A 30 14.64 6.73 -3.74
C TYR A 30 14.23 8.09 -4.30
N ILE A 31 15.17 8.80 -4.88
CA ILE A 31 15.03 10.18 -5.34
C ILE A 31 14.64 10.14 -6.81
N GLY A 32 13.40 10.53 -7.11
CA GLY A 32 12.92 10.82 -8.47
C GLY A 32 12.90 12.33 -8.75
N PRO A 33 12.50 12.77 -9.96
CA PRO A 33 12.53 14.18 -10.33
C PRO A 33 11.59 15.08 -9.52
N GLU A 34 10.39 14.58 -9.21
CA GLU A 34 9.34 15.35 -8.53
C GLU A 34 9.06 14.87 -7.10
N LEU A 35 9.42 13.62 -6.80
CA LEU A 35 9.12 12.97 -5.53
C LEU A 35 10.32 12.16 -5.04
N THR A 36 10.62 12.30 -3.75
CA THR A 36 11.51 11.36 -3.05
C THR A 36 10.68 10.43 -2.18
N LEU A 37 10.85 9.13 -2.39
CA LEU A 37 10.27 8.10 -1.53
C LEU A 37 11.30 7.66 -0.50
N ARG A 38 10.89 7.50 0.76
CA ARG A 38 11.71 6.92 1.81
C ARG A 38 11.11 5.61 2.28
N LEU A 39 11.94 4.57 2.28
CA LEU A 39 11.70 3.33 3.01
C LEU A 39 12.35 3.42 4.39
N ASN A 40 11.55 3.43 5.45
CA ASN A 40 12.02 3.16 6.81
C ASN A 40 11.88 1.66 7.10
N THR A 41 12.92 1.03 7.65
CA THR A 41 12.91 -0.41 7.95
C THR A 41 13.92 -0.80 9.02
N ASP A 42 13.59 -1.84 9.77
CA ASP A 42 14.50 -2.57 10.68
C ASP A 42 15.19 -3.76 10.00
N ALA A 43 14.88 -4.02 8.72
CA ALA A 43 15.61 -4.98 7.91
C ALA A 43 17.04 -4.49 7.64
N PRO A 44 18.03 -5.39 7.52
CA PRO A 44 19.40 -4.99 7.19
C PRO A 44 19.47 -4.24 5.85
N ILE A 45 19.77 -2.93 5.90
CA ILE A 45 19.76 -2.03 4.74
C ILE A 45 20.63 -2.55 3.59
N SER A 46 21.81 -3.10 3.90
CA SER A 46 22.71 -3.69 2.91
C SER A 46 22.08 -4.86 2.15
N HIS A 47 21.28 -5.69 2.83
CA HIS A 47 20.60 -6.83 2.22
C HIS A 47 19.42 -6.40 1.36
N VAL A 48 18.68 -5.36 1.77
CA VAL A 48 17.59 -4.78 0.98
C VAL A 48 18.14 -4.19 -0.33
N LEU A 49 19.20 -3.37 -0.24
CA LEU A 49 19.83 -2.74 -1.41
C LEU A 49 20.48 -3.76 -2.36
N SER A 50 21.20 -4.74 -1.82
CA SER A 50 21.83 -5.80 -2.62
C SER A 50 20.86 -6.89 -3.05
N GLN A 51 19.61 -6.85 -2.59
CA GLN A 51 18.58 -7.88 -2.83
C GLN A 51 19.08 -9.30 -2.51
N THR A 52 19.93 -9.42 -1.49
CA THR A 52 20.50 -10.69 -1.07
C THR A 52 19.61 -11.38 -0.06
N ALA A 53 19.59 -12.71 -0.10
CA ALA A 53 18.78 -13.49 0.83
C ALA A 53 19.46 -13.59 2.20
N PHE A 54 18.74 -13.34 3.28
CA PHE A 54 19.22 -13.44 4.65
C PHE A 54 18.29 -14.28 5.52
N VAL A 55 18.77 -14.71 6.69
CA VAL A 55 17.95 -15.44 7.66
C VAL A 55 16.96 -14.45 8.28
N LEU A 56 15.68 -14.80 8.29
CA LEU A 56 14.65 -13.98 8.92
C LEU A 56 14.81 -14.07 10.46
N PRO A 57 15.18 -12.97 11.15
CA PRO A 57 15.43 -13.02 12.60
C PRO A 57 14.14 -12.96 13.42
N GLY A 58 13.04 -12.54 12.81
CA GLY A 58 11.75 -12.31 13.45
C GLY A 58 10.85 -11.48 12.55
N GLU A 59 9.97 -10.69 13.16
CA GLU A 59 9.18 -9.68 12.46
C GLU A 59 10.10 -8.61 11.84
N LEU A 60 9.73 -8.16 10.65
CA LEU A 60 10.40 -7.06 9.95
C LEU A 60 9.35 -6.05 9.52
N ASN A 61 9.67 -4.78 9.67
CA ASN A 61 8.78 -3.67 9.42
C ASN A 61 9.28 -2.83 8.24
N PHE A 62 8.34 -2.44 7.38
CA PHE A 62 8.61 -1.65 6.18
C PHE A 62 7.56 -0.55 6.08
N LEU A 63 8.01 0.71 6.04
CA LEU A 63 7.14 1.85 5.79
C LEU A 63 7.72 2.65 4.63
N LEU A 64 7.02 2.63 3.50
CA LEU A 64 7.35 3.38 2.31
C LEU A 64 6.42 4.58 2.20
N GLY A 65 6.98 5.78 2.11
CA GLY A 65 6.19 7.00 2.01
C GLY A 65 7.02 8.19 1.54
N PRO A 66 6.51 9.42 1.73
CA PRO A 66 7.28 10.65 1.55
C PRO A 66 8.58 10.65 2.35
N ASP A 67 9.51 11.52 1.99
CA ASP A 67 10.84 11.61 2.61
C ASP A 67 10.82 12.23 4.02
N GLU A 68 10.16 11.54 4.96
CA GLU A 68 9.91 11.97 6.32
C GLU A 68 10.61 11.07 7.33
N THR A 69 11.11 11.68 8.40
CA THR A 69 11.74 10.94 9.51
C THR A 69 10.67 10.50 10.50
N LEU A 70 10.73 9.22 10.89
CA LEU A 70 9.85 8.71 11.94
C LEU A 70 10.21 9.33 13.29
N GLN A 71 9.19 9.70 14.05
CA GLN A 71 9.35 10.24 15.41
C GLN A 71 9.72 9.15 16.42
N THR A 72 9.23 7.92 16.19
CA THR A 72 9.52 6.74 16.99
C THR A 72 10.19 5.66 16.15
N GLY A 73 10.55 4.52 16.76
CA GLY A 73 11.10 3.39 16.03
C GLY A 73 10.10 2.83 15.01
N ILE A 74 10.61 2.29 13.90
CA ILE A 74 9.78 1.72 12.82
C ILE A 74 8.81 0.65 13.31
N ALA A 75 9.25 -0.25 14.21
CA ALA A 75 8.37 -1.29 14.76
C ALA A 75 7.21 -0.71 15.56
N GLU A 76 7.46 0.31 16.38
CA GLU A 76 6.42 1.00 17.16
C GLU A 76 5.46 1.75 16.23
N THR A 77 5.98 2.49 15.24
CA THR A 77 5.17 3.20 14.25
C THR A 77 4.29 2.24 13.45
N ALA A 78 4.87 1.15 12.93
CA ALA A 78 4.14 0.15 12.15
C ALA A 78 3.02 -0.49 12.97
N ARG A 79 3.31 -0.83 14.24
CA ARG A 79 2.33 -1.40 15.15
C ARG A 79 1.20 -0.43 15.48
N ASP A 80 1.50 0.83 15.73
CA ASP A 80 0.49 1.88 15.97
C ASP A 80 -0.42 2.04 14.75
N PHE A 81 0.15 2.09 13.54
CA PHE A 81 -0.62 2.21 12.30
C PHE A 81 -1.50 0.99 12.04
N GLU A 82 -0.99 -0.22 12.28
CA GLU A 82 -1.76 -1.45 12.18
C GLU A 82 -2.96 -1.43 13.14
N LEU A 83 -2.73 -1.10 14.41
CA LEU A 83 -3.77 -1.05 15.44
C LEU A 83 -4.85 -0.01 15.12
N LYS A 84 -4.45 1.20 14.72
CA LYS A 84 -5.38 2.27 14.31
C LYS A 84 -6.20 1.86 13.10
N THR A 85 -5.58 1.22 12.11
CA THR A 85 -6.28 0.73 10.91
C THR A 85 -7.32 -0.33 11.28
N VAL A 86 -6.93 -1.30 12.11
CA VAL A 86 -7.83 -2.37 12.57
C VAL A 86 -9.00 -1.81 13.39
N ASP A 87 -8.71 -0.90 14.32
CA ASP A 87 -9.73 -0.27 15.17
C ASP A 87 -10.72 0.56 14.34
N TYR A 88 -10.22 1.40 13.42
CA TYR A 88 -11.05 2.18 12.50
C TYR A 88 -12.05 1.30 11.74
N TRP A 89 -11.55 0.23 11.10
CA TRP A 89 -12.41 -0.64 10.30
C TRP A 89 -13.42 -1.39 11.18
N ARG A 90 -13.01 -1.89 12.36
CA ARG A 90 -13.91 -2.56 13.30
C ARG A 90 -15.01 -1.62 13.81
N GLN A 91 -14.67 -0.39 14.18
CA GLN A 91 -15.64 0.61 14.63
C GLN A 91 -16.59 1.02 13.50
N TRP A 92 -16.08 1.15 12.28
CA TRP A 92 -16.91 1.47 11.13
C TRP A 92 -17.89 0.33 10.79
N THR A 93 -17.42 -0.92 10.70
CA THR A 93 -18.27 -2.07 10.37
C THR A 93 -19.35 -2.34 11.43
N ARG A 94 -19.08 -2.04 12.71
CA ARG A 94 -20.06 -2.17 13.80
C ARG A 94 -21.29 -1.28 13.65
N ARG A 95 -21.21 -0.23 12.84
CA ARG A 95 -22.31 0.70 12.58
C ARG A 95 -23.18 0.29 11.39
N LEU A 96 -22.81 -0.77 10.67
CA LEU A 96 -23.57 -1.25 9.52
C LEU A 96 -24.79 -2.05 9.98
N ALA A 97 -25.92 -1.86 9.31
CA ALA A 97 -27.07 -2.75 9.43
C ALA A 97 -26.81 -3.99 8.56
N LEU A 98 -26.45 -5.10 9.19
CA LEU A 98 -26.05 -6.32 8.48
C LEU A 98 -27.12 -7.41 8.62
N PRO A 99 -27.48 -8.12 7.52
CA PRO A 99 -28.30 -9.33 7.62
C PRO A 99 -27.58 -10.40 8.45
N LEU A 100 -28.31 -11.30 9.11
CA LEU A 100 -27.68 -12.42 9.85
C LEU A 100 -27.02 -13.44 8.91
N GLU A 101 -27.66 -13.69 7.77
CA GLU A 101 -27.13 -14.47 6.68
C GLU A 101 -26.13 -13.63 5.86
N TRP A 102 -24.96 -14.20 5.54
CA TRP A 102 -23.93 -13.57 4.69
C TRP A 102 -23.19 -12.35 5.28
N GLN A 103 -23.16 -12.17 6.61
CA GLN A 103 -22.48 -11.04 7.26
C GLN A 103 -21.08 -10.77 6.71
N ASP A 104 -20.23 -11.79 6.64
CA ASP A 104 -18.85 -11.67 6.18
C ASP A 104 -18.75 -11.13 4.75
N ALA A 105 -19.62 -11.63 3.85
CA ALA A 105 -19.66 -11.19 2.46
C ALA A 105 -20.13 -9.74 2.34
N VAL A 106 -21.17 -9.35 3.09
CA VAL A 106 -21.71 -7.99 3.10
C VAL A 106 -20.69 -7.00 3.68
N ILE A 107 -20.02 -7.35 4.78
CA ILE A 107 -18.94 -6.54 5.37
C ILE A 107 -17.83 -6.33 4.35
N ARG A 108 -17.37 -7.41 3.69
CA ARG A 108 -16.31 -7.31 2.68
C ARG A 108 -16.70 -6.41 1.51
N ALA A 109 -17.92 -6.53 1.01
CA ALA A 109 -18.44 -5.68 -0.06
C ALA A 109 -18.51 -4.20 0.39
N ALA A 110 -19.02 -3.94 1.60
CA ALA A 110 -19.13 -2.59 2.14
C ALA A 110 -17.75 -1.92 2.32
N ILE A 111 -16.75 -2.64 2.84
CA ILE A 111 -15.35 -2.15 2.93
C ILE A 111 -14.83 -1.78 1.54
N THR A 112 -15.07 -2.63 0.53
CA THR A 112 -14.60 -2.40 -0.84
C THR A 112 -15.22 -1.14 -1.45
N LEU A 113 -16.52 -0.94 -1.25
CA LEU A 113 -17.22 0.28 -1.69
C LEU A 113 -16.70 1.52 -0.97
N LYS A 114 -16.47 1.43 0.34
CA LYS A 114 -15.90 2.54 1.11
C LYS A 114 -14.49 2.91 0.67
N LEU A 115 -13.65 1.93 0.35
CA LEU A 115 -12.32 2.19 -0.21
C LEU A 115 -12.37 2.85 -1.61
N SER A 116 -13.49 2.71 -2.32
CA SER A 116 -13.71 3.32 -3.63
C SER A 116 -14.33 4.72 -3.54
N LEU A 117 -14.62 5.21 -2.33
CA LEU A 117 -15.22 6.51 -2.05
C LEU A 117 -14.13 7.55 -1.82
N TYR A 118 -14.23 8.68 -2.51
CA TYR A 118 -13.52 9.90 -2.16
C TYR A 118 -14.34 10.69 -1.13
N GLU A 119 -13.91 10.67 0.13
CA GLU A 119 -14.71 11.14 1.28
C GLU A 119 -15.14 12.61 1.16
N ASP A 120 -14.29 13.50 0.61
CA ASP A 120 -14.56 14.95 0.55
C ASP A 120 -15.76 15.31 -0.34
N THR A 121 -15.99 14.53 -1.40
CA THR A 121 -17.03 14.84 -2.41
C THR A 121 -18.14 13.80 -2.46
N GLY A 122 -17.93 12.63 -1.85
CA GLY A 122 -18.81 11.48 -2.00
C GLY A 122 -18.68 10.77 -3.35
N ALA A 123 -17.72 11.14 -4.20
CA ALA A 123 -17.51 10.53 -5.50
C ALA A 123 -17.06 9.06 -5.33
N ILE A 124 -17.64 8.15 -6.10
CA ILE A 124 -17.31 6.72 -6.06
C ILE A 124 -16.76 6.29 -7.42
N ILE A 125 -15.53 5.78 -7.42
CA ILE A 125 -14.91 5.22 -8.62
C ILE A 125 -15.54 3.87 -8.97
N ALA A 126 -15.53 3.49 -10.25
CA ALA A 126 -16.11 2.21 -10.67
C ALA A 126 -15.32 1.00 -10.15
N ALA A 127 -13.98 1.09 -10.09
CA ALA A 127 -13.09 0.14 -9.43
C ALA A 127 -11.68 0.71 -9.20
N MET A 128 -10.97 0.21 -8.17
CA MET A 128 -9.55 0.51 -7.92
C MET A 128 -8.58 -0.24 -8.87
N THR A 129 -8.97 -0.45 -10.13
CA THR A 129 -8.18 -1.17 -11.13
C THR A 129 -7.95 -0.28 -12.34
N THR A 130 -6.73 -0.30 -12.88
CA THR A 130 -6.39 0.36 -14.14
C THR A 130 -6.05 -0.70 -15.18
N SER A 131 -6.33 -0.41 -16.45
CA SER A 131 -5.79 -1.15 -17.60
C SER A 131 -6.19 -2.63 -17.73
N ILE A 132 -7.31 -3.05 -17.13
CA ILE A 132 -7.87 -4.40 -17.38
C ILE A 132 -8.94 -4.25 -18.47
N PRO A 133 -8.75 -4.87 -19.65
CA PRO A 133 -9.76 -4.81 -20.71
C PRO A 133 -11.02 -5.56 -20.26
N GLU A 134 -12.18 -5.06 -20.68
CA GLU A 134 -13.49 -5.65 -20.36
C GLU A 134 -13.59 -7.12 -20.82
N ALA A 135 -12.92 -7.45 -21.93
CA ALA A 135 -12.79 -8.81 -22.45
C ALA A 135 -11.43 -9.00 -23.14
N PRO A 136 -10.88 -10.24 -23.18
CA PRO A 136 -9.63 -10.53 -23.89
C PRO A 136 -9.68 -10.10 -25.36
N GLY A 137 -8.65 -9.38 -25.83
CA GLY A 137 -8.54 -8.92 -27.22
C GLY A 137 -9.45 -7.74 -27.60
N SER A 138 -10.20 -7.17 -26.65
CA SER A 138 -11.07 -6.03 -26.89
C SER A 138 -10.31 -4.70 -26.84
N ALA A 139 -10.74 -3.73 -27.64
CA ALA A 139 -10.31 -2.34 -27.54
C ALA A 139 -10.97 -1.58 -26.37
N ARG A 140 -11.95 -2.18 -25.68
CA ARG A 140 -12.65 -1.59 -24.53
C ARG A 140 -11.81 -1.74 -23.27
N ASN A 141 -10.87 -0.81 -23.11
CA ASN A 141 -9.99 -0.66 -21.95
C ASN A 141 -10.22 0.71 -21.28
N TRP A 142 -11.40 0.86 -20.67
CA TRP A 142 -11.71 2.06 -19.90
C TRP A 142 -10.93 2.06 -18.60
N ASP A 143 -10.53 3.23 -18.12
CA ASP A 143 -9.96 3.36 -16.79
C ASP A 143 -11.10 3.39 -15.76
N TYR A 144 -11.17 2.36 -14.92
CA TYR A 144 -12.25 2.20 -13.93
C TYR A 144 -12.03 3.06 -12.68
N ARG A 145 -10.92 3.79 -12.60
CA ARG A 145 -10.64 4.73 -11.50
C ARG A 145 -11.41 6.05 -11.62
N TYR A 146 -12.24 6.21 -12.64
CA TYR A 146 -13.13 7.36 -12.79
C TYR A 146 -14.56 7.06 -12.30
N CYS A 147 -15.31 8.12 -12.05
CA CYS A 147 -16.73 8.05 -11.70
C CYS A 147 -17.57 7.96 -12.98
N TRP A 148 -18.53 7.04 -13.00
CA TRP A 148 -19.43 6.83 -14.13
C TRP A 148 -20.87 6.97 -13.67
N LEU A 149 -21.60 7.94 -14.22
CA LEU A 149 -23.05 8.01 -14.02
C LEU A 149 -23.69 6.86 -14.81
N ARG A 150 -24.61 6.12 -14.16
CA ARG A 150 -25.36 5.02 -14.78
C ARG A 150 -26.85 5.27 -14.65
#